data_AF-A0A170VS64-F1
#
_entry.id   AF-A0A170VS64-F1
#
_cell.length_a   1.000
_cell.length_b   1.000
_cell.length_c   1.000
_cell.angle_alpha   90.00
_cell.angle_beta   90.00
_cell.angle_gamma   90.00
#
_symmetry.space_group_name_H-M   'P 1'
#
loop_
_entity.id
_entity.type
_entity.pdbx_description
1 polymer ?
#
loop_
_entity_poly.entity_id
_entity_poly.type
_entity_poly.pdbx_seq_one_letter_code
_entity_poly.pdbx_strand_id
1 'polypeptide(L)'
;FEKRTGHKIRNNIIFKETFCVNDFIERYNSYKGNAYGMANTLTQTAFLRPNLRSKKVKFLYFTGQLTVPGPGVPPALISGKLVSELITKDN
;
A
#
# COMPACT_ATOMS: atom_id res chain seq x y z
N PHE A 1 -12.42 7.80 -23.30
CA PHE A 1 -13.16 8.97 -22.78
C PHE A 1 -14.04 9.56 -23.88
N GLU A 2 -13.48 10.15 -24.93
CA GLU A 2 -14.23 10.85 -25.99
C GLU A 2 -15.37 10.01 -26.62
N LYS A 3 -15.13 8.73 -26.93
CA LYS A 3 -16.18 7.80 -27.42
C LYS A 3 -17.32 7.58 -26.42
N ARG A 4 -17.05 7.67 -25.11
CA ARG A 4 -18.03 7.45 -24.03
C ARG A 4 -18.74 8.75 -23.64
N THR A 5 -18.11 9.90 -23.84
CA THR A 5 -18.61 11.20 -23.36
C THR A 5 -19.04 12.14 -24.48
N GLY A 6 -18.68 11.91 -25.74
CA GLY A 6 -18.96 12.78 -26.88
C GLY A 6 -18.08 14.03 -26.98
N HIS A 7 -17.20 14.28 -26.01
CA HIS A 7 -16.40 15.49 -25.93
C HIS A 7 -14.99 15.25 -26.51
N LYS A 8 -14.55 16.08 -27.47
CA LYS A 8 -13.16 16.11 -27.96
C LYS A 8 -12.29 16.86 -26.96
N ILE A 9 -11.35 16.18 -26.32
CA ILE A 9 -10.48 16.75 -25.28
C ILE A 9 -9.02 16.79 -25.68
N ARG A 10 -8.61 16.05 -26.72
CA ARG A 10 -7.19 15.97 -27.14
C ARG A 10 -6.54 17.34 -27.38
N ASN A 11 -7.26 18.27 -28.01
CA ASN A 11 -6.74 19.61 -28.32
C ASN A 11 -6.64 20.53 -27.10
N ASN A 12 -7.20 20.14 -25.95
CA ASN A 12 -7.19 20.91 -24.71
C ASN A 12 -6.20 20.34 -23.67
N ILE A 13 -5.41 19.34 -24.03
CA ILE A 13 -4.40 18.76 -23.14
C ILE A 13 -3.18 19.69 -23.12
N ILE A 14 -2.99 20.42 -22.02
CA ILE A 14 -1.82 21.29 -21.80
C ILE A 14 -0.63 20.58 -21.16
N PHE A 15 -0.87 19.40 -20.56
CA PHE A 15 0.15 18.60 -19.89
C PHE A 15 -0.26 17.12 -19.88
N LYS A 16 0.72 16.23 -19.98
CA LYS A 16 0.54 14.79 -19.85
C LYS A 16 1.77 14.17 -19.21
N GLU A 17 1.54 13.41 -18.15
CA GLU A 17 2.53 12.54 -17.52
C GLU A 17 1.98 11.12 -17.46
N THR A 18 2.87 10.14 -17.52
CA THR A 18 2.53 8.71 -17.41
C THR A 18 3.14 8.17 -16.13
N PHE A 19 2.35 7.43 -15.37
CA PHE A 19 2.79 6.77 -14.14
C PHE A 19 2.21 5.35 -14.11
N CYS A 20 3.09 4.37 -14.08
CA CYS A 20 2.84 2.96 -14.33
C CYS A 20 3.62 2.08 -13.36
N VAL A 21 3.54 0.76 -13.56
CA VAL A 21 4.10 -0.27 -12.67
C VAL A 21 5.58 -0.02 -12.30
N ASN A 22 6.41 0.35 -13.27
CA ASN A 22 7.84 0.62 -13.02
C ASN A 22 8.04 1.84 -12.13
N ASP A 23 7.23 2.89 -12.28
CA ASP A 23 7.30 4.08 -11.45
C ASP A 23 6.93 3.77 -9.99
N PHE A 24 6.02 2.82 -9.74
CA PHE A 24 5.73 2.35 -8.38
C PHE A 24 6.92 1.60 -7.76
N ILE A 25 7.65 0.80 -8.57
CA ILE A 25 8.84 0.09 -8.11
C ILE A 25 9.92 1.10 -7.74
N GLU A 26 10.23 2.03 -8.63
CA GLU A 26 11.32 2.99 -8.47
C GLU A 26 11.02 4.01 -7.37
N ARG A 27 9.82 4.60 -7.37
CA ARG A 27 9.47 5.71 -6.48
C ARG A 27 9.14 5.27 -5.06
N TYR A 28 8.57 4.08 -4.89
CA TYR A 28 8.04 3.62 -3.60
C TYR A 28 8.66 2.31 -3.11
N ASN A 29 9.69 1.79 -3.79
CA ASN A 29 10.22 0.45 -3.53
C ASN A 29 9.11 -0.62 -3.50
N SER A 30 8.08 -0.43 -4.32
CA SER A 30 6.90 -1.29 -4.28
C SER A 30 7.20 -2.62 -4.97
N TYR A 31 7.10 -3.71 -4.22
CA TYR A 31 7.30 -5.06 -4.75
C TYR A 31 6.38 -5.33 -5.95
N LYS A 32 6.95 -5.64 -7.12
CA LYS A 32 6.22 -5.84 -8.39
C LYS A 32 5.35 -4.65 -8.81
N GLY A 33 5.63 -3.45 -8.31
CA GLY A 33 4.90 -2.22 -8.64
C GLY A 33 3.46 -2.21 -8.13
N ASN A 34 3.18 -2.87 -7.00
CA ASN A 34 1.84 -2.88 -6.43
C ASN A 34 1.43 -1.48 -5.92
N ALA A 35 0.20 -1.06 -6.21
CA ALA A 35 -0.34 0.21 -5.73
C ALA A 35 -1.18 0.06 -4.43
N TYR A 36 -1.61 -1.17 -4.13
CA TYR A 36 -2.61 -1.47 -3.10
C TYR A 36 -2.23 -2.67 -2.22
N GLY A 37 -0.93 -2.96 -2.07
CA GLY A 37 -0.45 -4.03 -1.20
C GLY A 37 -0.89 -5.44 -1.63
N MET A 38 -1.10 -6.33 -0.65
CA MET A 38 -1.53 -7.71 -0.90
C MET A 38 -2.97 -7.78 -1.39
N ALA A 39 -3.23 -8.71 -2.32
CA ALA A 39 -4.55 -8.95 -2.86
C ALA A 39 -5.55 -9.39 -1.78
N ASN A 40 -6.82 -9.09 -1.99
CA ASN A 40 -7.91 -9.48 -1.09
C ASN A 40 -8.39 -10.90 -1.39
N THR A 41 -7.48 -11.88 -1.37
CA THR A 41 -7.84 -13.29 -1.47
C THR A 41 -8.08 -13.89 -0.08
N LEU A 42 -8.85 -14.98 -0.01
CA LEU A 42 -9.12 -15.67 1.25
C LEU A 42 -7.83 -16.06 2.00
N THR A 43 -6.78 -16.44 1.26
CA THR A 43 -5.48 -16.85 1.84
C THR A 43 -4.57 -15.68 2.22
N GLN A 44 -4.90 -14.45 1.85
CA GLN A 44 -4.10 -13.24 2.11
C GLN A 44 -4.86 -12.20 2.96
N THR A 45 -5.93 -12.62 3.62
CA THR A 45 -6.80 -11.76 4.45
C THR A 45 -6.76 -12.13 5.92
N ALA A 46 -7.25 -11.22 6.76
CA ALA A 46 -7.35 -11.39 8.21
C ALA A 46 -6.04 -11.89 8.87
N PHE A 47 -6.11 -12.98 9.61
CA PHE A 47 -5.01 -13.56 10.40
C PHE A 47 -3.85 -14.12 9.56
N LEU A 48 -4.06 -14.33 8.26
CA LEU A 48 -3.02 -14.83 7.34
C LEU A 48 -2.12 -13.71 6.82
N ARG A 49 -2.43 -12.44 7.11
CA ARG A 49 -1.55 -11.32 6.79
C ARG A 49 -0.30 -11.32 7.69
N PRO A 50 0.85 -10.82 7.18
CA PRO A 50 2.03 -10.59 8.00
C PRO A 50 1.71 -9.77 9.25
N ASN A 51 2.23 -10.25 10.39
CA ASN A 51 2.07 -9.60 11.68
C ASN A 51 2.92 -8.33 11.78
N LEU A 52 2.55 -7.46 12.72
CA LEU A 52 3.25 -6.20 13.01
C LEU A 52 4.63 -6.40 13.68
N ARG A 53 4.95 -7.60 14.17
CA ARG A 53 6.21 -7.92 14.87
C ARG A 53 6.88 -9.13 14.24
N SER A 54 8.19 -9.07 14.09
CA SER A 54 8.99 -10.20 13.62
C SER A 54 9.01 -11.33 14.65
N LYS A 55 8.76 -12.57 14.20
CA LYS A 55 8.93 -13.77 15.02
C LYS A 55 10.40 -14.21 15.13
N LYS A 56 11.28 -13.69 14.26
CA LYS A 56 12.68 -14.14 14.12
C LYS A 56 13.68 -13.15 14.70
N VAL A 57 13.37 -11.86 14.68
CA VAL A 57 14.29 -10.78 15.07
C VAL A 57 13.65 -9.98 16.19
N LYS A 58 14.36 -9.85 17.32
CA LYS A 58 13.91 -9.03 18.45
C LYS A 58 13.90 -7.55 18.05
N PHE A 59 12.93 -6.80 18.56
CA PHE A 59 12.74 -5.36 18.31
C PHE A 59 12.61 -4.95 16.83
N LEU A 60 12.17 -5.88 15.97
CA LEU A 60 11.81 -5.58 14.59
C LEU A 60 10.29 -5.59 14.42
N TYR A 61 9.75 -4.47 13.95
CA TYR A 61 8.34 -4.25 13.71
C TYR A 61 8.08 -3.85 12.26
N PHE A 62 6.87 -4.12 11.77
CA PHE A 62 6.45 -3.86 10.41
C PHE A 62 5.16 -3.04 10.43
N THR A 63 5.07 -2.03 9.57
CA THR A 63 3.91 -1.15 9.45
C THR A 63 3.60 -0.84 7.99
N GLY A 64 2.38 -0.38 7.72
CA GLY A 64 1.92 0.04 6.40
C GLY A 64 1.02 -0.97 5.70
N GLN A 65 0.97 -0.90 4.37
CA GLN A 65 -0.07 -1.56 3.56
C GLN A 65 0.06 -3.09 3.43
N LEU A 66 1.24 -3.65 3.72
CA LEU A 66 1.53 -5.09 3.58
C LEU A 66 1.32 -5.88 4.87
N THR A 67 1.05 -5.20 5.98
CA THR A 67 0.83 -5.79 7.30
C THR A 67 -0.62 -5.64 7.72
N VAL A 68 -1.00 -6.24 8.85
CA VAL A 68 -2.29 -5.96 9.50
C VAL A 68 -2.40 -4.45 9.79
N PRO A 69 -3.53 -3.77 9.50
CA PRO A 69 -4.81 -4.30 9.04
C PRO A 69 -4.97 -4.45 7.52
N GLY A 70 -4.15 -3.78 6.71
CA GLY A 70 -4.15 -3.96 5.25
C GLY A 70 -3.84 -2.69 4.46
N PRO A 71 -4.21 -2.64 3.17
CA PRO A 71 -3.88 -1.53 2.29
C PRO A 71 -4.86 -0.36 2.40
N GLY A 72 -4.44 0.80 1.89
CA GLY A 72 -5.21 2.05 1.92
C GLY A 72 -4.74 3.01 3.02
N VAL A 73 -5.10 4.29 2.88
CA VAL A 73 -4.62 5.35 3.77
C VAL A 73 -5.05 5.12 5.23
N PRO A 74 -6.33 4.86 5.56
CA PRO A 74 -6.71 4.65 6.95
C PRO A 74 -6.05 3.40 7.57
N PRO A 75 -6.03 2.21 6.92
CA PRO A 75 -5.34 1.03 7.41
C PRO A 75 -3.83 1.23 7.64
N ALA A 76 -3.14 1.94 6.74
CA ALA A 76 -1.71 2.22 6.89
C ALA A 76 -1.42 3.10 8.12
N LEU A 77 -2.24 4.13 8.36
CA LEU A 77 -2.10 4.99 9.54
C LEU A 77 -2.39 4.23 10.84
N ILE A 78 -3.44 3.39 10.86
CA ILE A 78 -3.76 2.53 12.01
C ILE A 78 -2.62 1.55 12.29
N SER A 79 -2.03 0.96 11.25
CA SER A 79 -0.87 0.08 11.39
C SER A 79 0.30 0.77 12.10
N GLY A 80 0.55 2.05 11.78
CA GLY A 80 1.59 2.85 12.44
C GLY A 80 1.30 3.07 13.92
N LYS A 81 0.05 3.42 14.25
CA LYS A 81 -0.40 3.57 15.65
C LYS A 81 -0.22 2.27 16.45
N LEU A 82 -0.66 1.13 15.90
CA LEU A 82 -0.54 -0.16 16.58
C LEU A 82 0.91 -0.56 16.82
N VAL A 83 1.82 -0.30 15.87
CA VAL A 83 3.26 -0.55 16.06
C VAL A 83 3.84 0.35 17.15
N SER A 84 3.46 1.63 17.19
CA SER A 84 3.89 2.53 18.26
C SER A 84 3.46 2.02 19.64
N GLU A 85 2.22 1.56 19.79
CA GLU A 85 1.71 0.98 21.04
C GLU A 85 2.44 -0.31 21.42
N LEU A 86 2.77 -1.16 20.44
CA LEU A 86 3.56 -2.38 20.65
C LEU A 86 4.97 -2.07 21.14
N ILE A 87 5.63 -1.08 20.55
CA ILE A 87 6.98 -0.65 20.96
C ILE A 87 6.95 -0.13 22.41
N THR A 88 5.97 0.72 22.75
CA THR A 88 5.84 1.26 24.12
C THR A 88 5.62 0.15 25.16
N LYS A 89 4.93 -0.93 24.79
CA LYS A 89 4.68 -2.07 25.68
C LYS A 89 5.89 -3.00 25.84
N ASP A 90 6.75 -3.08 24.81
CA ASP A 90 7.95 -3.91 24.82
C ASP A 90 9.16 -3.21 25.49
N ASN A 91 9.03 -1.92 25.83
CA ASN A 91 9.96 -1.15 26.68
C ASN A 91 9.64 -1.31 28.17
#